data_AF-A0A0G1SZD2-F1
#
_entry.id   AF-A0A0G1SZD2-F1
#
_cell.length_a   1.000
_cell.length_b   1.000
_cell.length_c   1.000
_cell.angle_alpha   90.00
_cell.angle_beta   90.00
_cell.angle_gamma   90.00
#
_symmetry.space_group_name_H-M   'P 1'
#
loop_
_entity.id
_entity.type
_entity.pdbx_description
1 polymer ?
#
loop_
_entity_poly.entity_id
_entity_poly.type
_entity_poly.pdbx_seq_one_letter_code
_entity_poly.pdbx_strand_id
1 'polypeptide(L)'
;MPITKSAKKAIRVSLRKKAQNDLRKKAMKEIIKKIEKMAKTDKAGAQKLLSGAFQAIDKAAKKGIIKKNNAGRKKSRLAKLVK
;
A
#
# COMPACT_ATOMS: atom_id res chain seq x y z
N MET A 1 -11.49 28.13 -10.02
CA MET A 1 -10.91 27.81 -11.35
C MET A 1 -9.46 28.30 -11.36
N PRO A 2 -8.48 27.50 -11.80
CA PRO A 2 -7.07 27.94 -11.81
C PRO A 2 -6.87 29.13 -12.76
N ILE A 3 -6.36 30.23 -12.22
CA ILE A 3 -6.18 31.50 -12.94
C ILE A 3 -4.89 31.47 -13.77
N THR A 4 -3.79 30.96 -13.20
CA THR A 4 -2.47 30.93 -13.85
C THR A 4 -2.26 29.66 -14.68
N LYS A 5 -1.42 29.76 -15.73
CA LYS A 5 -1.00 28.60 -16.56
C LYS A 5 -0.33 27.51 -15.72
N SER A 6 0.45 27.89 -14.71
CA SER A 6 1.10 26.98 -13.77
C SER A 6 0.09 26.21 -12.91
N ALA A 7 -0.96 26.87 -12.41
CA ALA A 7 -2.02 26.21 -11.65
C ALA A 7 -2.80 25.18 -12.48
N LYS A 8 -3.14 25.51 -13.74
CA LYS A 8 -3.76 24.57 -14.69
C LYS A 8 -2.89 23.32 -14.91
N LYS A 9 -1.57 23.49 -15.04
CA LYS A 9 -0.60 22.38 -15.15
C LYS A 9 -0.52 21.56 -13.86
N ALA A 10 -0.49 22.21 -12.70
CA ALA A 10 -0.41 21.54 -11.40
C ALA A 10 -1.61 20.61 -11.16
N ILE A 11 -2.83 21.03 -11.53
CA ILE A 11 -4.03 20.19 -11.42
C ILE A 11 -3.90 18.93 -12.27
N ARG A 12 -3.52 19.06 -13.56
CA ARG A 12 -3.31 17.89 -14.44
C ARG A 12 -2.28 16.91 -13.89
N VAL A 13 -1.15 17.42 -13.40
CA VAL A 13 -0.08 16.60 -12.81
C VAL A 13 -0.55 15.92 -11.53
N SER A 14 -1.29 16.65 -10.68
CA SER A 14 -1.84 16.12 -9.43
C SER A 14 -2.81 14.96 -9.69
N LEU A 15 -3.74 15.11 -10.63
CA LEU A 15 -4.69 14.06 -11.01
C LEU A 15 -3.98 12.79 -11.49
N ARG A 16 -2.97 12.93 -12.34
CA ARG A 16 -2.16 11.80 -12.82
C ARG A 16 -1.43 11.09 -11.67
N LYS A 17 -0.79 11.85 -10.78
CA LYS A 17 -0.09 11.29 -9.61
C LYS A 17 -1.06 10.60 -8.66
N LYS A 18 -2.23 11.20 -8.42
CA LYS A 18 -3.29 10.64 -7.58
C LYS A 18 -3.74 9.27 -8.10
N ALA A 19 -4.07 9.16 -9.39
CA ALA A 19 -4.49 7.88 -9.99
C ALA A 19 -3.47 6.76 -9.76
N GLN A 20 -2.17 7.03 -9.99
CA GLN A 20 -1.13 6.03 -9.79
C GLN A 20 -0.90 5.67 -8.32
N ASN A 21 -1.02 6.64 -7.42
CA ASN A 21 -0.88 6.41 -5.98
C ASN A 21 -2.06 5.62 -5.42
N ASP A 22 -3.28 5.90 -5.90
CA ASP A 22 -4.49 5.21 -5.49
C ASP A 22 -4.46 3.74 -5.92
N LEU A 23 -4.02 3.42 -7.14
CA LEU A 23 -3.84 2.04 -7.60
C LEU A 23 -2.92 1.24 -6.67
N ARG A 24 -1.74 1.78 -6.35
CA ARG A 24 -0.76 1.11 -5.47
C ARG A 24 -1.26 1.00 -4.04
N LYS A 25 -1.98 2.00 -3.55
CA LYS A 25 -2.60 2.00 -2.22
C LYS A 25 -3.71 0.95 -2.13
N LYS A 26 -4.53 0.79 -3.17
CA LYS A 26 -5.56 -0.25 -3.27
C LYS A 26 -4.92 -1.64 -3.30
N ALA A 27 -3.95 -1.89 -4.18
CA ALA A 27 -3.25 -3.17 -4.26
C ALA A 27 -2.65 -3.61 -2.91
N MET A 28 -1.96 -2.70 -2.21
CA MET A 28 -1.46 -2.98 -0.86
C MET A 28 -2.59 -3.31 0.13
N LYS A 29 -3.69 -2.55 0.13
CA LYS A 29 -4.83 -2.79 1.04
C LYS A 29 -5.51 -4.13 0.75
N GLU A 30 -5.64 -4.52 -0.51
CA GLU A 30 -6.25 -5.78 -0.90
C GLU A 30 -5.41 -6.98 -0.45
N ILE A 31 -4.09 -6.94 -0.63
CA ILE A 31 -3.19 -8.00 -0.16
C ILE A 31 -3.27 -8.13 1.37
N ILE A 32 -3.26 -7.01 2.10
CA ILE A 32 -3.42 -7.00 3.56
C ILE A 32 -4.74 -7.65 3.97
N LYS A 33 -5.86 -7.24 3.36
CA LYS A 33 -7.18 -7.82 3.65
C LYS A 33 -7.26 -9.31 3.33
N LYS A 34 -6.63 -9.75 2.24
CA LYS A 34 -6.57 -11.18 1.87
C LYS A 34 -5.84 -11.99 2.95
N ILE A 35 -4.71 -11.49 3.44
CA ILE A 35 -3.95 -12.16 4.51
C ILE A 35 -4.73 -12.14 5.82
N GLU A 36 -5.35 -11.02 6.20
CA GLU A 36 -6.19 -10.94 7.41
C GLU A 36 -7.36 -11.92 7.39
N LYS A 37 -7.97 -12.15 6.22
CA LYS A 37 -9.03 -13.15 6.07
C LYS A 37 -8.48 -14.57 6.16
N MET A 38 -7.41 -14.86 5.43
CA MET A 38 -6.87 -16.21 5.33
C MET A 38 -6.19 -16.67 6.62
N ALA A 39 -5.59 -15.77 7.38
CA ALA A 39 -4.98 -16.12 8.66
C ALA A 39 -6.01 -16.59 9.72
N LYS A 40 -7.32 -16.35 9.51
CA LYS A 40 -8.39 -16.91 10.35
C LYS A 40 -8.70 -18.37 10.03
N THR A 41 -8.39 -18.83 8.82
CA THR A 41 -8.76 -20.15 8.32
C THR A 41 -7.55 -21.08 8.13
N ASP A 42 -6.44 -20.55 7.63
CA ASP A 42 -5.21 -21.30 7.36
C ASP A 42 -3.96 -20.41 7.56
N LYS A 43 -3.23 -20.67 8.64
CA LYS A 43 -1.97 -19.97 8.96
C LYS A 43 -0.83 -20.34 8.01
N ALA A 44 -0.78 -21.57 7.49
CA ALA A 44 0.30 -22.04 6.62
C ALA A 44 0.23 -21.37 5.24
N GLY A 45 -0.97 -21.24 4.67
CA GLY A 45 -1.21 -20.44 3.47
C GLY A 45 -0.86 -18.96 3.66
N ALA A 46 -1.17 -18.39 4.82
CA ALA A 46 -0.90 -16.99 5.15
C ALA A 46 0.60 -16.67 5.19
N GLN A 47 1.42 -17.62 5.65
CA GLN A 47 2.86 -17.47 5.71
C GLN A 47 3.50 -17.39 4.30
N LYS A 48 2.97 -18.13 3.32
CA LYS A 48 3.44 -18.06 1.93
C LYS A 48 3.14 -16.68 1.31
N LEU A 49 1.96 -16.12 1.58
CA LEU A 49 1.53 -14.82 1.06
C LEU A 49 2.18 -13.61 1.78
N LEU A 50 2.74 -13.82 2.97
CA LEU A 50 3.41 -12.80 3.77
C LEU A 50 4.58 -12.13 3.01
N SER A 51 5.37 -12.93 2.28
CA SER A 51 6.51 -12.46 1.49
C SER A 51 6.10 -11.41 0.44
N GLY A 52 5.02 -11.70 -0.31
CA GLY A 52 4.45 -10.79 -1.31
C GLY A 52 3.88 -9.51 -0.68
N ALA A 53 3.29 -9.62 0.52
CA ALA A 53 2.79 -8.46 1.25
C ALA A 53 3.90 -7.53 1.72
N PHE A 54 5.00 -8.08 2.24
CA PHE A 54 6.17 -7.29 2.61
C PHE A 54 6.76 -6.58 1.40
N GLN A 55 6.91 -7.28 0.28
CA GLN A 55 7.39 -6.67 -0.95
C GLN A 55 6.50 -5.50 -1.41
N ALA A 56 5.17 -5.65 -1.34
CA ALA A 56 4.22 -4.60 -1.70
C ALA A 56 4.30 -3.40 -0.75
N ILE A 57 4.44 -3.62 0.56
CA ILE A 57 4.58 -2.58 1.57
C ILE A 57 5.89 -1.81 1.36
N ASP A 58 7.00 -2.51 1.14
CA ASP A 58 8.31 -1.88 0.97
C ASP A 58 8.41 -1.10 -0.35
N LYS A 59 7.81 -1.60 -1.44
CA LYS A 59 7.65 -0.84 -2.70
C LYS A 59 6.82 0.44 -2.49
N ALA A 60 5.75 0.38 -1.69
CA ALA A 60 4.93 1.55 -1.38
C ALA A 60 5.69 2.58 -0.53
N ALA A 61 6.56 2.11 0.39
CA ALA A 61 7.42 2.97 1.20
C ALA A 61 8.52 3.64 0.35
N LYS A 62 9.19 2.87 -0.52
CA LYS A 62 10.23 3.40 -1.43
C LYS A 62 9.70 4.49 -2.36
N LYS A 63 8.46 4.35 -2.83
CA LYS A 63 7.78 5.35 -3.68
C LYS A 63 7.20 6.55 -2.90
N GLY A 64 7.38 6.60 -1.57
CA GLY A 64 6.89 7.70 -0.73
C GLY A 64 5.37 7.74 -0.55
N ILE A 65 4.64 6.68 -0.92
CA ILE A 65 3.18 6.60 -0.79
C ILE A 65 2.80 6.38 0.68
N ILE A 66 3.63 5.66 1.42
CA ILE A 66 3.53 5.50 2.87
C ILE A 66 4.85 5.91 3.53
N LYS A 67 4.77 6.47 4.73
CA LYS A 67 5.96 6.79 5.54
C LYS A 67 6.62 5.52 6.06
N LYS A 68 7.94 5.56 6.30
CA LYS A 68 8.75 4.43 6.80
C LYS A 68 8.13 3.79 8.06
N ASN A 69 7.69 4.61 9.01
CA ASN A 69 7.08 4.12 10.26
C ASN A 69 5.72 3.43 10.02
N ASN A 70 4.94 3.88 9.03
CA ASN A 70 3.68 3.23 8.67
C ASN A 70 3.93 1.86 8.02
N ALA A 71 4.94 1.75 7.15
CA ALA A 71 5.38 0.46 6.62
C ALA A 71 5.81 -0.49 7.76
N GLY A 72 6.65 -0.01 8.69
CA GLY A 72 7.10 -0.80 9.85
C GLY A 72 5.92 -1.31 10.70
N ARG A 73 4.97 -0.44 11.05
CA ARG A 73 3.76 -0.81 11.80
C ARG A 73 2.94 -1.88 11.08
N LYS A 74 2.78 -1.77 9.77
CA LYS A 74 2.03 -2.77 8.98
C LYS A 74 2.73 -4.12 8.92
N LYS A 75 4.05 -4.14 8.70
CA LYS A 75 4.83 -5.38 8.71
C LYS A 75 4.75 -6.08 10.07
N SER A 76 4.90 -5.33 11.16
CA SER A 76 4.77 -5.86 12.53
C SER A 76 3.39 -6.46 12.78
N ARG A 77 2.31 -5.78 12.38
CA ARG A 77 0.93 -6.30 12.56
C ARG A 77 0.70 -7.57 11.75
N LEU A 78 1.13 -7.63 10.49
CA LEU A 78 0.98 -8.83 9.66
C LEU A 78 1.77 -10.01 10.25
N ALA A 79 3.00 -9.78 10.69
CA ALA A 79 3.81 -10.83 11.32
C ALA A 79 3.17 -11.37 12.60
N LYS A 80 2.61 -10.50 13.44
CA LYS A 80 1.87 -10.91 14.66
C LYS A 80 0.62 -11.71 14.37
N LEU A 81 0.00 -11.50 13.21
CA LEU A 81 -1.26 -12.13 12.83
C LEU A 81 -1.04 -13.54 12.24
N VAL A 82 0.13 -13.77 11.65
CA VAL A 82 0.52 -15.08 11.09
C VAL A 82 1.23 -15.96 12.11
N LYS A 83 1.90 -15.37 13.12
CA LYS A 83 2.41 -16.09 14.29
C LYS A 83 1.25 -16.74 15.06
#